data_AF-A0A8J7CDR0-F1
#
_entry.id   AF-A0A8J7CDR0-F1
#
_cell.length_a   1.000
_cell.length_b   1.000
_cell.length_c   1.000
_cell.angle_alpha   90.00
_cell.angle_beta   90.00
_cell.angle_gamma   90.00
#
_symmetry.space_group_name_H-M   'P 1'
#
loop_
_entity.id
_entity.type
_entity.pdbx_description
1 polymer ?
#
loop_
_entity_poly.entity_id
_entity_poly.type
_entity_poly.pdbx_seq_one_letter_code
_entity_poly.pdbx_strand_id
1 'polypeptide(L)'
;MKLNFANGYDIASGAKMTVKGGAIEGNIVNAGTFVFDIGAGKALAYRGTMSGGGKVFKEGDGKILLSGDHSGATGPFTLNGGTLGGAFTWGGGLILGNNGTTVAPGTSDTVGTLSVNRFNTNGKTFTLEVRVMADRSDLLEVRAGDVNVPDGSTLKVVKAIGSGWASEKIYTVLVAREDNRKVTGTFS
;
A
#
# COMPACT_ATOMS: atom_id res chain seq x y z
N MET A 1 -11.40 22.89 -31.80
CA MET A 1 -10.34 22.30 -30.95
C MET A 1 -11.01 21.26 -30.05
N LYS A 2 -10.85 19.96 -30.35
CA LYS A 2 -11.37 18.88 -29.49
C LYS A 2 -10.30 18.58 -28.44
N LEU A 3 -10.59 18.89 -27.17
CA LEU A 3 -9.81 18.39 -26.04
C LEU A 3 -10.21 16.91 -25.85
N ASN A 4 -9.33 16.00 -26.24
CA ASN A 4 -9.46 14.57 -25.92
C ASN A 4 -8.99 14.38 -24.47
N PHE A 5 -9.92 14.33 -23.51
CA PHE A 5 -9.61 13.75 -22.20
C PHE A 5 -9.71 12.24 -22.35
N ALA A 6 -8.56 11.57 -22.50
CA ALA A 6 -8.52 10.12 -22.32
C ALA A 6 -9.04 9.81 -20.90
N ASN A 7 -10.05 8.95 -20.78
CA ASN A 7 -10.67 8.42 -19.55
C ASN A 7 -9.75 8.41 -18.30
N GLY A 8 -9.56 9.55 -17.63
CA GLY A 8 -8.54 9.73 -16.60
C GLY A 8 -8.69 11.04 -15.86
N TYR A 9 -8.01 11.17 -14.73
CA TYR A 9 -8.11 12.31 -13.82
C TYR A 9 -6.76 13.01 -13.69
N ASP A 10 -6.74 14.32 -13.94
CA ASP A 10 -5.59 15.18 -13.65
C ASP A 10 -5.87 15.99 -12.38
N ILE A 11 -5.05 15.77 -11.35
CA ILE A 11 -5.15 16.47 -10.07
C ILE A 11 -3.98 17.45 -10.01
N ALA A 12 -4.25 18.72 -10.30
CA ALA A 12 -3.24 19.77 -10.31
C ALA A 12 -2.62 20.00 -8.92
N SER A 13 -1.43 20.60 -8.89
CA SER A 13 -0.81 21.06 -7.64
C SER A 13 -1.75 21.98 -6.86
N GLY A 14 -1.81 21.79 -5.54
CA GLY A 14 -2.74 22.49 -4.66
C GLY A 14 -4.19 21.99 -4.70
N ALA A 15 -4.58 21.20 -5.70
CA ALA A 15 -5.90 20.58 -5.74
C ALA A 15 -5.99 19.37 -4.81
N LYS A 16 -7.22 19.07 -4.35
CA LYS A 16 -7.53 17.87 -3.57
C LYS A 16 -8.72 17.14 -4.21
N MET A 17 -8.56 15.84 -4.41
CA MET A 17 -9.64 14.93 -4.78
C MET A 17 -9.82 13.89 -3.67
N THR A 18 -11.08 13.56 -3.36
CA THR A 18 -11.42 12.54 -2.36
C THR A 18 -12.48 11.60 -2.93
N VAL A 19 -12.23 10.30 -2.83
CA VAL A 19 -13.17 9.25 -3.26
C VAL A 19 -13.65 8.47 -2.04
N LYS A 20 -14.97 8.30 -1.91
CA LYS A 20 -15.60 7.65 -0.74
C LYS A 20 -16.18 6.25 -1.00
N GLY A 21 -15.90 5.69 -2.17
CA GLY A 21 -16.48 4.46 -2.71
C GLY A 21 -16.94 4.65 -4.16
N GLY A 22 -17.71 3.69 -4.69
CA GLY A 22 -18.11 3.67 -6.10
C GLY A 22 -17.06 3.01 -7.00
N ALA A 23 -17.15 3.19 -8.31
CA ALA A 23 -16.08 2.78 -9.23
C ALA A 23 -15.25 4.02 -9.59
N ILE A 24 -13.92 3.88 -9.58
CA ILE A 24 -13.02 4.85 -10.21
C ILE A 24 -12.30 4.13 -11.35
N GLU A 25 -12.55 4.61 -12.55
CA GLU A 25 -12.00 4.04 -13.79
C GLU A 25 -11.07 5.05 -14.44
N GLY A 26 -10.01 4.55 -15.07
CA GLY A 26 -9.04 5.41 -15.75
C GLY A 26 -7.78 5.71 -14.95
N ASN A 27 -6.81 6.30 -15.64
CA ASN A 27 -5.52 6.64 -15.03
C ASN A 27 -5.61 7.96 -14.26
N ILE A 28 -4.81 8.11 -13.21
CA ILE A 28 -4.74 9.34 -12.41
C ILE A 28 -3.34 9.94 -12.52
N VAL A 29 -3.24 11.19 -12.98
CA VAL A 29 -2.02 11.99 -12.86
C VAL A 29 -2.18 12.91 -11.65
N ASN A 30 -1.50 12.57 -10.56
CA ASN A 30 -1.59 13.30 -9.29
C ASN A 30 -0.37 14.20 -9.06
N ALA A 31 -0.57 15.51 -9.16
CA ALA A 31 0.37 16.54 -8.71
C ALA A 31 -0.08 17.24 -7.41
N GLY A 32 -1.30 16.96 -6.92
CA GLY A 32 -1.90 17.55 -5.73
C GLY A 32 -2.04 16.56 -4.58
N THR A 33 -3.25 16.47 -4.03
CA THR A 33 -3.62 15.51 -2.97
C THR A 33 -4.76 14.61 -3.44
N PHE A 34 -4.56 13.29 -3.37
CA PHE A 34 -5.61 12.31 -3.61
C PHE A 34 -5.91 11.52 -2.34
N VAL A 35 -7.19 11.32 -2.04
CA VAL A 35 -7.64 10.63 -0.82
C VAL A 35 -8.60 9.50 -1.16
N PHE A 36 -8.24 8.27 -0.82
CA PHE A 36 -9.16 7.15 -0.71
C PHE A 36 -9.78 7.18 0.71
N ASP A 37 -11.01 7.63 0.87
CA ASP A 37 -11.73 7.69 2.16
C ASP A 37 -12.83 6.62 2.19
N ILE A 38 -12.43 5.37 2.40
CA ILE A 38 -13.33 4.22 2.27
C ILE A 38 -13.87 3.85 3.65
N GLY A 39 -15.18 3.98 3.84
CA GLY A 39 -15.84 3.67 5.11
C GLY A 39 -15.80 2.18 5.49
N ALA A 40 -16.00 1.89 6.78
CA ALA A 40 -16.04 0.53 7.33
C ALA A 40 -17.00 -0.39 6.55
N GLY A 41 -16.60 -1.65 6.38
CA GLY A 41 -17.39 -2.66 5.66
C GLY A 41 -17.44 -2.48 4.14
N LYS A 42 -16.80 -1.43 3.59
CA LYS A 42 -16.71 -1.20 2.15
C LYS A 42 -15.33 -1.57 1.61
N ALA A 43 -15.31 -1.95 0.34
CA ALA A 43 -14.10 -2.13 -0.44
C ALA A 43 -14.19 -1.35 -1.75
N LEU A 44 -13.07 -0.76 -2.16
CA LEU A 44 -12.89 -0.15 -3.48
C LEU A 44 -11.78 -0.89 -4.21
N ALA A 45 -12.01 -1.25 -5.47
CA ALA A 45 -10.97 -1.74 -6.37
C ALA A 45 -10.59 -0.64 -7.37
N TYR A 46 -9.31 -0.33 -7.47
CA TYR A 46 -8.78 0.60 -8.48
C TYR A 46 -7.79 -0.13 -9.39
N ARG A 47 -8.15 -0.18 -10.68
CA ARG A 47 -7.42 -0.92 -11.73
C ARG A 47 -6.60 -0.04 -12.66
N GLY A 48 -6.83 1.28 -12.63
CA GLY A 48 -6.05 2.24 -13.41
C GLY A 48 -4.64 2.44 -12.85
N THR A 49 -3.80 3.15 -13.58
CA THR A 49 -2.46 3.54 -13.13
C THR A 49 -2.49 4.90 -12.45
N MET A 50 -1.55 5.13 -11.52
CA MET A 50 -1.35 6.46 -10.94
C MET A 50 0.08 6.91 -11.20
N SER A 51 0.25 8.17 -11.56
CA SER A 51 1.55 8.81 -11.76
C SER A 51 1.60 10.20 -11.12
N GLY A 52 2.82 10.75 -11.01
CA GLY A 52 3.06 12.09 -10.49
C GLY A 52 3.57 12.13 -9.04
N GLY A 53 3.96 13.33 -8.60
CA GLY A 53 4.60 13.56 -7.30
C GLY A 53 3.64 13.95 -6.16
N GLY A 54 2.33 13.98 -6.44
CA GLY A 54 1.30 14.34 -5.46
C GLY A 54 1.18 13.33 -4.31
N LYS A 55 0.61 13.78 -3.19
CA LYS A 55 0.42 12.95 -2.00
C LYS A 55 -0.82 12.08 -2.14
N VAL A 56 -0.77 10.87 -1.63
CA VAL A 56 -1.92 9.97 -1.54
C VAL A 56 -2.17 9.59 -0.09
N PHE A 57 -3.45 9.60 0.30
CA PHE A 57 -3.90 9.19 1.62
C PHE A 57 -4.94 8.08 1.49
N LYS A 58 -4.83 7.06 2.34
CA LYS A 58 -5.89 6.09 2.59
C LYS A 58 -6.46 6.35 3.98
N GLU A 59 -7.69 6.85 4.00
CA GLU A 59 -8.51 7.16 5.15
C GLU A 59 -9.66 6.15 5.27
N GLY A 60 -10.35 6.19 6.42
CA GLY A 60 -11.49 5.33 6.73
C GLY A 60 -11.12 3.86 6.93
N ASP A 61 -11.99 3.12 7.62
CA ASP A 61 -11.69 1.75 8.07
C ASP A 61 -11.92 0.68 6.99
N GLY A 62 -12.39 1.06 5.82
CA GLY A 62 -12.61 0.16 4.68
C GLY A 62 -11.33 -0.24 3.94
N LYS A 63 -11.50 -1.01 2.87
CA LYS A 63 -10.43 -1.59 2.07
C LYS A 63 -10.23 -0.86 0.74
N ILE A 64 -8.98 -0.59 0.37
CA ILE A 64 -8.60 -0.27 -1.01
C ILE A 64 -7.81 -1.45 -1.59
N LEU A 65 -8.18 -1.87 -2.80
CA LEU A 65 -7.48 -2.90 -3.57
C LEU A 65 -6.89 -2.23 -4.82
N LEU A 66 -5.57 -2.06 -4.85
CA LEU A 66 -4.85 -1.50 -5.98
C LEU A 66 -4.25 -2.62 -6.82
N SER A 67 -4.48 -2.60 -8.13
CA SER A 67 -3.97 -3.64 -9.04
C SER A 67 -3.33 -3.10 -10.32
N GLY A 68 -3.31 -1.78 -10.51
CA GLY A 68 -2.58 -1.15 -11.60
C GLY A 68 -1.10 -1.03 -11.29
N ASP A 69 -0.29 -0.68 -12.30
CA ASP A 69 1.09 -0.26 -12.05
C ASP A 69 1.11 1.22 -11.62
N HIS A 70 1.60 1.49 -10.41
CA HIS A 70 1.77 2.83 -9.86
C HIS A 70 3.26 3.18 -9.68
N SER A 71 4.15 2.55 -10.44
CA SER A 71 5.59 2.84 -10.47
C SER A 71 5.90 4.32 -10.79
N GLY A 72 5.03 5.00 -11.54
CA GLY A 72 5.12 6.43 -11.83
C GLY A 72 4.63 7.36 -10.72
N ALA A 73 4.00 6.85 -9.66
CA ALA A 73 3.54 7.64 -8.52
C ALA A 73 4.70 7.81 -7.52
N THR A 74 5.42 8.92 -7.63
CA THR A 74 6.66 9.17 -6.87
C THR A 74 6.41 9.84 -5.53
N GLY A 75 5.22 10.38 -5.32
CA GLY A 75 4.80 10.96 -4.04
C GLY A 75 4.52 9.92 -2.94
N PRO A 76 4.42 10.33 -1.67
CA PRO A 76 4.17 9.42 -0.56
C PRO A 76 2.73 8.89 -0.59
N PHE A 77 2.59 7.60 -0.26
CA PHE A 77 1.32 6.98 0.10
C PHE A 77 1.25 6.88 1.63
N THR A 78 0.33 7.60 2.24
CA THR A 78 0.12 7.57 3.69
C THR A 78 -1.11 6.74 4.03
N LEU A 79 -0.92 5.65 4.77
CA LEU A 79 -1.97 4.81 5.27
C LEU A 79 -2.39 5.31 6.66
N ASN A 80 -3.54 5.98 6.72
CA ASN A 80 -4.11 6.55 7.95
C ASN A 80 -5.25 5.68 8.51
N GLY A 81 -5.84 4.78 7.72
CA GLY A 81 -6.91 3.90 8.20
C GLY A 81 -7.21 2.71 7.29
N GLY A 82 -7.80 1.68 7.88
CA GLY A 82 -8.28 0.49 7.17
C GLY A 82 -7.19 -0.34 6.51
N THR A 83 -7.53 -0.94 5.36
CA THR A 83 -6.67 -1.91 4.67
C THR A 83 -6.19 -1.39 3.31
N LEU A 84 -4.88 -1.37 3.12
CA LEU A 84 -4.24 -1.29 1.80
C LEU A 84 -3.93 -2.71 1.32
N GLY A 85 -4.52 -3.11 0.20
CA GLY A 85 -4.21 -4.41 -0.40
C GLY A 85 -4.05 -4.38 -1.91
N GLY A 86 -3.76 -5.55 -2.46
CA GLY A 86 -3.46 -5.76 -3.88
C GLY A 86 -1.98 -6.07 -4.12
N ALA A 87 -1.68 -6.53 -5.33
CA ALA A 87 -0.31 -6.78 -5.77
C ALA A 87 0.06 -5.70 -6.80
N PHE A 88 0.89 -4.74 -6.38
CA PHE A 88 1.23 -3.58 -7.19
C PHE A 88 2.57 -2.98 -6.80
N THR A 89 3.06 -2.09 -7.65
CA THR A 89 4.25 -1.26 -7.40
C THR A 89 3.84 0.17 -7.16
N TRP A 90 4.39 0.79 -6.13
CA TRP A 90 4.30 2.21 -5.84
C TRP A 90 5.68 2.85 -5.96
N GLY A 91 5.83 3.87 -6.80
CA GLY A 91 7.12 4.55 -7.03
C GLY A 91 7.61 5.40 -5.86
N GLY A 92 6.74 5.72 -4.90
CA GLY A 92 7.07 6.52 -3.73
C GLY A 92 7.31 5.70 -2.46
N GLY A 93 7.31 6.38 -1.32
CA GLY A 93 7.33 5.73 0.00
C GLY A 93 5.94 5.38 0.49
N LEU A 94 5.80 4.25 1.18
CA LEU A 94 4.65 3.93 2.03
C LEU A 94 4.93 4.39 3.46
N ILE A 95 3.99 5.15 4.02
CA ILE A 95 4.08 5.73 5.35
C ILE A 95 2.87 5.28 6.16
N LEU A 96 3.11 4.79 7.37
CA LEU A 96 2.04 4.53 8.32
C LEU A 96 1.76 5.80 9.13
N GLY A 97 0.54 6.34 9.02
CA GLY A 97 0.16 7.56 9.72
C GLY A 97 -0.47 7.30 11.09
N ASN A 98 -1.23 6.21 11.22
CA ASN A 98 -1.96 5.86 12.45
C ASN A 98 -1.69 4.41 12.88
N ASN A 99 -2.05 4.09 14.12
CA ASN A 99 -2.05 2.72 14.63
C ASN A 99 -3.22 1.92 14.05
N GLY A 100 -3.05 0.60 13.94
CA GLY A 100 -4.14 -0.33 13.59
C GLY A 100 -4.43 -0.45 12.10
N THR A 101 -3.60 0.16 11.24
CA THR A 101 -3.71 0.00 9.79
C THR A 101 -3.25 -1.39 9.33
N THR A 102 -3.84 -1.90 8.25
CA THR A 102 -3.48 -3.20 7.68
C THR A 102 -2.85 -3.05 6.30
N VAL A 103 -1.69 -3.68 6.12
CA VAL A 103 -1.06 -3.90 4.81
C VAL A 103 -1.28 -5.36 4.45
N ALA A 104 -2.00 -5.60 3.35
CA ALA A 104 -2.43 -6.92 2.89
C ALA A 104 -2.10 -7.10 1.40
N PRO A 105 -0.82 -7.28 1.04
CA PRO A 105 -0.43 -7.53 -0.34
C PRO A 105 -1.23 -8.71 -0.93
N GLY A 106 -1.61 -8.61 -2.20
CA GLY A 106 -2.43 -9.64 -2.86
C GLY A 106 -3.95 -9.46 -2.72
N THR A 107 -4.69 -10.52 -3.02
CA THR A 107 -6.16 -10.53 -3.01
C THR A 107 -6.70 -11.48 -1.94
N SER A 108 -8.02 -11.59 -1.83
CA SER A 108 -8.67 -12.55 -0.93
C SER A 108 -8.27 -14.00 -1.16
N ASP A 109 -7.65 -14.34 -2.30
CA ASP A 109 -7.36 -15.71 -2.70
C ASP A 109 -5.97 -15.88 -3.32
N THR A 110 -5.08 -14.88 -3.25
CA THR A 110 -3.74 -14.97 -3.85
C THR A 110 -2.69 -14.39 -2.93
N VAL A 111 -1.56 -15.08 -2.80
CA VAL A 111 -0.34 -14.49 -2.25
C VAL A 111 0.11 -13.34 -3.17
N GLY A 112 0.39 -12.17 -2.60
CA GLY A 112 0.81 -11.00 -3.37
C GLY A 112 2.04 -10.29 -2.83
N THR A 113 2.58 -9.41 -3.67
CA THR A 113 3.70 -8.53 -3.32
C THR A 113 3.28 -7.08 -3.49
N LEU A 114 3.46 -6.29 -2.44
CA LEU A 114 3.40 -4.83 -2.50
C LEU A 114 4.83 -4.32 -2.59
N SER A 115 5.16 -3.66 -3.68
CA SER A 115 6.47 -3.06 -3.90
C SER A 115 6.44 -1.56 -3.69
N VAL A 116 7.33 -1.03 -2.85
CA VAL A 116 7.45 0.41 -2.58
C VAL A 116 8.92 0.82 -2.65
N ASN A 117 9.19 2.10 -2.85
CA ASN A 117 10.58 2.57 -2.83
C ASN A 117 11.11 2.83 -1.42
N ARG A 118 10.26 3.18 -0.46
CA ARG A 118 10.62 3.33 0.96
C ARG A 118 9.48 2.83 1.83
N PHE A 119 9.78 2.40 3.05
CA PHE A 119 8.76 2.08 4.05
C PHE A 119 9.10 2.75 5.38
N ASN A 120 8.14 3.47 5.96
CA ASN A 120 8.31 4.13 7.26
C ASN A 120 7.11 3.84 8.16
N THR A 121 7.36 3.21 9.31
CA THR A 121 6.32 2.87 10.27
C THR A 121 5.94 4.04 11.18
N ASN A 122 6.74 5.11 11.27
CA ASN A 122 6.53 6.24 12.18
C ASN A 122 6.25 5.84 13.65
N GLY A 123 6.81 4.72 14.11
CA GLY A 123 6.59 4.25 15.49
C GLY A 123 5.16 3.75 15.70
N LYS A 124 4.47 3.34 14.62
CA LYS A 124 3.08 2.88 14.66
C LYS A 124 3.00 1.36 14.73
N THR A 125 1.90 0.88 15.31
CA THR A 125 1.48 -0.51 15.19
C THR A 125 0.73 -0.71 13.88
N PHE A 126 1.16 -1.69 13.08
CA PHE A 126 0.41 -2.11 11.90
C PHE A 126 0.27 -3.61 11.84
N THR A 127 -0.70 -4.04 11.03
CA THR A 127 -0.94 -5.43 10.75
C THR A 127 -0.40 -5.76 9.36
N LEU A 128 0.43 -6.80 9.25
CA LEU A 128 0.60 -7.51 7.98
C LEU A 128 -0.37 -8.69 8.00
N GLU A 129 -1.33 -8.62 7.09
CA GLU A 129 -2.12 -9.79 6.75
C GLU A 129 -1.23 -10.72 5.93
N VAL A 130 -1.04 -11.93 6.43
CA VAL A 130 -0.20 -12.94 5.77
C VAL A 130 -1.11 -14.07 5.33
N ARG A 131 -1.29 -14.16 4.01
CA ARG A 131 -1.80 -15.36 3.35
C ARG A 131 -0.65 -16.32 3.09
N VAL A 132 -0.86 -17.57 3.44
CA VAL A 132 0.10 -18.64 3.19
C VAL A 132 -0.46 -19.61 2.15
N MET A 133 0.32 -19.90 1.12
CA MET A 133 0.05 -20.96 0.14
C MET A 133 1.29 -21.81 -0.06
N ALA A 134 1.19 -23.09 0.35
CA ALA A 134 2.31 -24.03 0.45
C ALA A 134 3.46 -23.49 1.34
N ASP A 135 4.31 -22.65 0.77
CA ASP A 135 5.53 -22.08 1.36
C ASP A 135 5.71 -20.58 1.08
N ARG A 136 4.76 -19.93 0.41
CA ARG A 136 4.81 -18.49 0.10
C ARG A 136 3.90 -17.70 1.02
N SER A 137 4.35 -16.50 1.40
CA SER A 137 3.60 -15.49 2.15
C SER A 137 3.41 -14.22 1.33
N ASP A 138 2.39 -13.44 1.69
CA ASP A 138 2.33 -12.04 1.27
C ASP A 138 3.61 -11.30 1.65
N LEU A 139 4.04 -10.40 0.77
CA LEU A 139 5.33 -9.73 0.89
C LEU A 139 5.19 -8.22 0.71
N LEU A 140 5.70 -7.46 1.67
CA LEU A 140 6.07 -6.06 1.45
C LEU A 140 7.53 -6.01 0.99
N GLU A 141 7.78 -5.41 -0.16
CA GLU A 141 9.10 -5.30 -0.77
C GLU A 141 9.51 -3.85 -0.91
N VAL A 142 10.70 -3.52 -0.40
CA VAL A 142 11.32 -2.19 -0.53
C VAL A 142 12.45 -2.25 -1.57
N ARG A 143 12.30 -1.46 -2.64
CA ARG A 143 13.06 -1.60 -3.88
C ARG A 143 14.12 -0.54 -4.16
N ALA A 144 14.19 0.56 -3.42
CA ALA A 144 15.13 1.65 -3.75
C ALA A 144 15.70 2.41 -2.54
N GLY A 145 14.98 2.50 -1.43
CA GLY A 145 15.39 3.25 -0.25
C GLY A 145 15.21 2.48 1.05
N ASP A 146 15.23 3.22 2.16
CA ASP A 146 15.31 2.63 3.50
C ASP A 146 13.97 2.11 4.02
N VAL A 147 14.10 1.18 4.98
CA VAL A 147 13.03 0.75 5.87
C VAL A 147 13.27 1.40 7.22
N ASN A 148 12.42 2.34 7.61
CA ASN A 148 12.50 3.02 8.89
C ASN A 148 11.48 2.46 9.90
N VAL A 149 11.99 1.84 10.97
CA VAL A 149 11.21 1.21 12.05
C VAL A 149 11.66 1.79 13.40
N PRO A 150 11.32 3.05 13.71
CA PRO A 150 11.72 3.67 14.97
C PRO A 150 11.08 2.97 16.18
N ASP A 151 11.64 3.23 17.37
CA ASP A 151 11.17 2.69 18.64
C ASP A 151 9.64 2.85 18.82
N GLY A 152 9.01 1.82 19.38
CA GLY A 152 7.55 1.75 19.55
C GLY A 152 6.79 1.24 18.32
N SER A 153 7.47 0.98 17.20
CA SER A 153 6.86 0.26 16.08
C SER A 153 6.52 -1.18 16.48
N THR A 154 5.31 -1.62 16.14
CA THR A 154 4.89 -3.01 16.38
C THR A 154 4.34 -3.61 15.10
N LEU A 155 4.78 -4.82 14.79
CA LEU A 155 4.20 -5.63 13.72
C LEU A 155 3.25 -6.67 14.33
N LYS A 156 1.98 -6.58 13.98
CA LYS A 156 1.02 -7.66 14.20
C LYS A 156 0.93 -8.51 12.93
N VAL A 157 1.18 -9.80 13.04
CA VAL A 157 0.95 -10.73 11.93
C VAL A 157 -0.37 -11.42 12.15
N VAL A 158 -1.29 -11.31 11.19
CA VAL A 158 -2.58 -12.02 11.23
C VAL A 158 -2.66 -13.02 10.08
N LYS A 159 -3.23 -14.18 10.37
CA LYS A 159 -3.49 -15.22 9.37
C LYS A 159 -4.68 -14.82 8.51
N ALA A 160 -4.48 -14.71 7.20
CA ALA A 160 -5.58 -14.71 6.24
C ALA A 160 -6.04 -16.13 5.87
N ILE A 161 -7.32 -16.26 5.50
CA ILE A 161 -8.02 -17.51 5.21
C ILE A 161 -7.21 -18.36 4.20
N GLY A 162 -6.61 -19.46 4.64
CA GLY A 162 -5.71 -20.34 3.87
C GLY A 162 -5.13 -21.44 4.75
N SER A 163 -4.57 -22.49 4.13
CA SER A 163 -4.36 -23.90 4.59
C SER A 163 -3.55 -24.16 5.88
N GLY A 164 -3.45 -23.20 6.80
CA GLY A 164 -2.66 -23.33 8.02
C GLY A 164 -1.24 -22.82 7.80
N TRP A 165 -0.65 -22.30 8.88
CA TRP A 165 0.79 -22.12 8.93
C TRP A 165 1.41 -23.50 9.00
N ALA A 166 2.36 -23.81 8.14
CA ALA A 166 3.15 -25.02 8.30
C ALA A 166 4.10 -24.81 9.47
N SER A 167 4.17 -25.78 10.39
CA SER A 167 5.14 -25.76 11.48
C SER A 167 6.56 -25.66 10.90
N GLU A 168 7.45 -24.97 11.62
CA GLU A 168 8.88 -24.86 11.28
C GLU A 168 9.19 -24.13 9.96
N LYS A 169 8.19 -23.49 9.33
CA LYS A 169 8.42 -22.63 8.17
C LYS A 169 8.68 -21.18 8.56
N ILE A 170 9.62 -20.56 7.84
CA ILE A 170 9.89 -19.13 7.90
C ILE A 170 9.11 -18.46 6.78
N TYR A 171 8.33 -17.44 7.12
CA TYR A 171 7.57 -16.63 6.17
C TYR A 171 8.12 -15.22 6.15
N THR A 172 8.70 -14.83 5.01
CA THR A 172 9.21 -13.47 4.82
C THR A 172 8.06 -12.54 4.49
N VAL A 173 7.81 -11.59 5.37
CA VAL A 173 6.70 -10.62 5.24
C VAL A 173 7.18 -9.23 4.81
N LEU A 174 8.47 -8.96 4.97
CA LEU A 174 9.13 -7.73 4.59
C LEU A 174 10.54 -8.04 4.06
N VAL A 175 10.90 -7.47 2.92
CA VAL A 175 12.28 -7.54 2.39
C VAL A 175 12.70 -6.18 1.85
N ALA A 176 13.95 -5.79 2.10
CA ALA A 176 14.62 -4.70 1.39
C ALA A 176 15.66 -5.34 0.47
N ARG A 177 15.51 -5.18 -0.86
CA ARG A 177 16.50 -5.71 -1.82
C ARG A 177 17.67 -4.73 -1.96
N GLU A 178 18.78 -5.07 -2.61
CA GLU A 178 20.05 -4.31 -2.51
C GLU A 178 20.18 -3.07 -3.40
N ASP A 179 20.80 -2.03 -2.82
CA ASP A 179 22.07 -1.40 -3.23
C ASP A 179 22.44 -0.28 -2.22
N ASN A 180 22.91 -0.68 -1.02
CA ASN A 180 23.29 0.22 0.10
C ASN A 180 22.13 0.64 1.05
N ARG A 181 21.05 -0.14 1.11
CA ARG A 181 19.81 0.18 1.86
C ARG A 181 19.92 -0.25 3.32
N LYS A 182 19.57 0.64 4.25
CA LYS A 182 19.58 0.35 5.67
C LYS A 182 18.15 0.02 6.11
N VAL A 183 17.95 -1.19 6.65
CA VAL A 183 16.85 -1.36 7.61
C VAL A 183 17.33 -0.70 8.90
N THR A 184 16.81 0.48 9.20
CA THR A 184 17.11 1.17 10.46
C THR A 184 16.00 0.92 11.45
N GLY A 185 16.32 0.23 12.54
CA GLY A 185 15.40 -0.07 13.65
C GLY A 185 15.16 -1.56 13.89
N THR A 186 14.41 -1.88 14.93
CA THR A 186 14.04 -3.26 15.31
C THR A 186 12.54 -3.35 15.57
N PHE A 187 11.92 -4.45 15.16
CA PHE A 187 10.59 -4.83 15.65
C PHE A 187 10.75 -5.44 17.06
N SER A 188 10.00 -4.92 18.03
CA SER A 188 9.87 -5.48 19.38
C SER A 188 8.58 -6.28 19.52
#